data_AF-A0A968NAC2-F1
#
_entry.id   AF-A0A968NAC2-F1
#
_cell.length_a   1.000
_cell.length_b   1.000
_cell.length_c   1.000
_cell.angle_alpha   90.00
_cell.angle_beta   90.00
_cell.angle_gamma   90.00
#
_symmetry.space_group_name_H-M   'P 1'
#
loop_
_entity.id
_entity.type
_entity.pdbx_description
1 polymer ?
#
loop_
_entity_poly.entity_id
_entity_poly.type
_entity_poly.pdbx_seq_one_letter_code
_entity_poly.pdbx_strand_id
1 'polypeptide(L)'
;MQRHTAQVGWFLVVIGLIGSIGVGASAVQLAHAQVTQPFTLEPGGTATIQIEAFCIEFGQFFPAAIRPPNGVAPDNVRAALAHIQQNALTANEADALEAQYALWELLNSPNSPPATSSIAQGVLANATTAPATPGGTSVMEAAQQGTVRMQITAWDPVGDKVRILSATDHFFGRGTLEIENTSDQMLDLYLPIGAAFPAQEMRFQTVSGYPTSIVVNNPNLPGTNTDTPLPVIGLLVVTALSLLGMGYLLRRVAG
;
A
#
# COMPACT_ATOMS: atom_id res chain seq x y z
N MET A 1 4.69 63.73 62.25
CA MET A 1 6.10 63.48 62.58
C MET A 1 6.71 62.67 61.44
N GLN A 2 7.56 63.31 60.64
CA GLN A 2 8.38 62.65 59.62
C GLN A 2 9.34 61.65 60.26
N ARG A 3 9.61 60.54 59.58
CA ARG A 3 10.98 60.10 59.28
C ARG A 3 10.98 59.07 58.15
N HIS A 4 11.65 59.45 57.07
CA HIS A 4 12.14 58.58 56.00
C HIS A 4 13.25 57.68 56.52
N THR A 5 13.32 56.44 56.02
CA THR A 5 14.59 55.76 55.74
C THR A 5 14.38 54.71 54.65
N ALA A 6 15.24 54.77 53.64
CA ALA A 6 15.28 53.96 52.43
C ALA A 6 16.07 52.66 52.63
N GLN A 7 15.80 51.65 51.80
CA GLN A 7 16.70 50.56 51.36
C GLN A 7 15.96 49.78 50.26
N VAL A 8 16.27 49.92 48.96
CA VAL A 8 17.40 49.35 48.19
C VAL A 8 17.56 47.84 48.43
N GLY A 9 17.16 47.02 47.45
CA GLY A 9 17.38 45.57 47.54
C GLY A 9 16.87 44.72 46.37
N TRP A 10 17.58 44.76 45.23
CA TRP A 10 17.88 43.64 44.32
C TRP A 10 16.78 42.74 43.73
N PHE A 11 16.62 42.88 42.41
CA PHE A 11 16.44 41.84 41.38
C PHE A 11 16.41 40.37 41.84
N LEU A 12 15.27 39.71 41.60
CA LEU A 12 15.23 38.31 41.18
C LEU A 12 14.19 38.17 40.06
N VAL A 13 14.67 38.26 38.82
CA VAL A 13 13.92 37.87 37.63
C VAL A 13 13.93 36.35 37.60
N VAL A 14 12.83 35.73 38.04
CA VAL A 14 12.59 34.30 37.84
C VAL A 14 12.05 34.14 36.42
N ILE A 15 12.94 33.79 35.49
CA ILE A 15 12.57 33.26 34.17
C ILE A 15 11.94 31.90 34.43
N GLY A 16 10.61 31.87 34.45
CA GLY A 16 9.83 30.65 34.38
C GLY A 16 10.02 30.03 33.00
N LEU A 17 10.96 29.10 32.91
CA LEU A 17 11.13 28.22 31.77
C LEU A 17 9.93 27.25 31.77
N ILE A 18 8.84 27.64 31.11
CA ILE A 18 7.75 26.73 30.78
C ILE A 18 8.30 25.79 29.72
N GLY A 19 8.84 24.66 30.16
CA GLY A 19 9.14 23.53 29.29
C GLY A 19 7.83 22.98 28.73
N SER A 20 7.47 23.44 27.54
CA SER A 20 6.49 22.79 26.69
C SER A 20 7.06 21.42 26.31
N ILE A 21 6.70 20.41 27.08
CA ILE A 21 6.79 19.01 26.67
C ILE A 21 5.81 18.88 25.50
N GLY A 22 6.32 19.09 24.30
CA GLY A 22 5.65 18.72 23.07
C GLY A 22 5.54 17.21 23.05
N VAL A 23 4.42 16.70 23.56
CA VAL A 23 3.99 15.33 23.33
C VAL A 23 3.79 15.24 21.81
N GLY A 24 4.78 14.68 21.12
CA GLY A 24 4.68 14.33 19.72
C GLY A 24 3.58 13.29 19.58
N ALA A 25 2.35 13.76 19.37
CA ALA A 25 1.31 12.94 18.80
C ALA A 25 1.79 12.58 17.40
N SER A 26 2.36 11.40 17.25
CA SER A 26 2.46 10.73 15.97
C SER A 26 1.02 10.58 15.49
N ALA A 27 0.57 11.53 14.68
CA ALA A 27 -0.63 11.35 13.88
C ALA A 27 -0.33 10.14 13.01
N VAL A 28 -0.91 9.00 13.37
CA VAL A 28 -1.08 7.90 12.43
C VAL A 28 -2.00 8.48 11.37
N GLN A 29 -1.42 8.99 10.29
CA GLN A 29 -2.17 9.37 9.10
C GLN A 29 -2.93 8.11 8.67
N LEU A 30 -4.24 8.13 8.90
CA LEU A 30 -5.16 7.16 8.29
C LEU A 30 -4.93 7.27 6.79
N ALA A 31 -4.32 6.24 6.22
CA ALA A 31 -4.11 6.13 4.78
C ALA A 31 -5.49 6.22 4.12
N HIS A 32 -5.72 7.30 3.39
CA HIS A 32 -6.95 7.45 2.62
C HIS A 32 -6.95 6.35 1.54
N ALA A 33 -8.09 5.68 1.40
CA ALA A 33 -8.30 4.61 0.44
C ALA A 33 -7.88 5.05 -0.97
N GLN A 34 -6.80 4.48 -1.50
CA GLN A 34 -6.42 4.67 -2.89
C GLN A 34 -7.10 3.59 -3.74
N VAL A 35 -7.80 4.01 -4.79
CA VAL A 35 -8.25 3.12 -5.87
C VAL A 35 -7.06 2.27 -6.29
N THR A 36 -7.24 0.95 -6.44
CA THR A 36 -6.17 0.05 -6.88
C THR A 36 -5.48 0.63 -8.11
N GLN A 37 -4.22 1.06 -7.95
CA GLN A 37 -3.42 1.61 -9.02
C GLN A 37 -2.46 0.56 -9.56
N PRO A 38 -2.24 0.50 -10.88
CA PRO A 38 -1.10 -0.21 -11.41
C PRO A 38 0.20 0.46 -10.96
N PHE A 39 1.26 -0.32 -10.85
CA PHE A 39 2.59 0.13 -10.49
C PHE A 39 3.64 -0.58 -11.34
N THR A 40 4.75 0.09 -11.62
CA THR A 40 5.79 -0.43 -12.51
C THR A 40 7.02 -0.82 -11.71
N LEU A 41 7.50 -2.05 -11.90
CA LEU A 41 8.77 -2.52 -11.35
C LEU A 41 9.81 -2.65 -12.46
N GLU A 42 10.93 -1.97 -12.29
CA GLU A 42 12.14 -2.21 -13.09
C GLU A 42 12.76 -3.57 -12.73
N PRO A 43 13.68 -4.12 -13.55
CA PRO A 43 14.43 -5.33 -13.20
C PRO A 43 15.10 -5.19 -11.82
N GLY A 44 14.86 -6.13 -10.91
CA GLY A 44 15.34 -6.08 -9.52
C GLY A 44 14.62 -5.05 -8.63
N GLY A 45 13.61 -4.36 -9.15
CA GLY A 45 12.74 -3.46 -8.41
C GLY A 45 11.84 -4.21 -7.43
N THR A 46 11.46 -3.52 -6.36
CA THR A 46 10.60 -4.06 -5.30
C THR A 46 9.39 -3.15 -5.06
N ALA A 47 8.27 -3.74 -4.64
CA ALA A 47 7.12 -3.00 -4.12
C ALA A 47 6.72 -3.55 -2.75
N THR A 48 6.47 -2.65 -1.81
CA THR A 48 5.84 -2.95 -0.52
C THR A 48 4.38 -2.54 -0.59
N ILE A 49 3.47 -3.49 -0.44
CA ILE A 49 2.04 -3.30 -0.53
C ILE A 49 1.42 -3.55 0.84
N GLN A 50 0.80 -2.52 1.42
CA GLN A 50 -0.04 -2.69 2.60
C GLN A 50 -1.40 -3.22 2.18
N ILE A 51 -1.93 -4.18 2.93
CA ILE A 51 -3.20 -4.83 2.63
C ILE A 51 -4.13 -4.83 3.83
N GLU A 52 -5.43 -4.77 3.56
CA GLU A 52 -6.50 -5.10 4.51
C GLU A 52 -7.29 -6.27 3.95
N ALA A 53 -7.61 -7.25 4.79
CA ALA A 53 -8.32 -8.44 4.37
C ALA A 53 -9.34 -8.92 5.41
N PHE A 54 -10.42 -9.49 4.90
CA PHE A 54 -11.57 -9.98 5.65
C PHE A 54 -11.73 -11.49 5.50
N CYS A 55 -12.31 -12.10 6.50
CA CYS A 55 -12.67 -13.51 6.54
C CYS A 55 -13.72 -13.87 5.49
N ILE A 56 -13.46 -14.88 4.65
CA ILE A 56 -14.41 -15.35 3.63
C ILE A 56 -14.86 -16.81 3.81
N GLU A 57 -14.51 -17.46 4.92
CA GLU A 57 -14.95 -18.83 5.22
C GLU A 57 -15.48 -18.89 6.67
N PHE A 58 -16.73 -18.44 6.85
CA PHE A 58 -17.36 -18.39 8.16
C PHE A 58 -17.32 -19.74 8.89
N GLY A 59 -17.00 -19.70 10.18
CA GLY A 59 -16.94 -20.88 11.05
C GLY A 59 -15.55 -21.49 11.20
N GLN A 60 -14.56 -21.07 10.40
CA GLN A 60 -13.15 -21.38 10.62
C GLN A 60 -12.47 -20.28 11.46
N PHE A 61 -11.29 -20.59 12.01
CA PHE A 61 -10.51 -19.63 12.81
C PHE A 61 -9.85 -18.58 11.92
N PHE A 62 -9.65 -17.38 12.48
CA PHE A 62 -8.87 -16.33 11.86
C PHE A 62 -7.41 -16.79 11.67
N PRO A 63 -6.79 -16.59 10.49
CA PRO A 63 -5.45 -17.06 10.26
C PRO A 63 -4.42 -16.35 11.15
N ALA A 64 -3.65 -17.13 11.90
CA ALA A 64 -2.47 -16.62 12.61
C ALA A 64 -1.36 -16.17 11.66
N ALA A 65 -1.31 -16.75 10.46
CA ALA A 65 -0.44 -16.36 9.36
C ALA A 65 -1.09 -16.69 8.02
N ILE A 66 -0.82 -15.86 7.02
CA ILE A 66 -1.31 -16.03 5.65
C ILE A 66 -0.16 -16.31 4.68
N ARG A 67 -0.50 -16.84 3.51
CA ARG A 67 0.40 -17.01 2.35
C ARG A 67 0.18 -15.86 1.36
N PRO A 68 1.15 -15.59 0.46
CA PRO A 68 0.92 -14.70 -0.68
C PRO A 68 -0.33 -15.11 -1.47
N PRO A 69 -1.01 -14.14 -2.11
CA PRO A 69 -2.28 -14.41 -2.75
C PRO A 69 -2.08 -15.32 -3.96
N ASN A 70 -3.03 -16.23 -4.18
CA ASN A 70 -2.97 -17.20 -5.29
C ASN A 70 -4.28 -17.28 -6.09
N GLY A 71 -5.21 -16.37 -5.84
CA GLY A 71 -6.50 -16.30 -6.52
C GLY A 71 -7.25 -15.03 -6.16
N VAL A 72 -8.47 -14.93 -6.66
CA VAL A 72 -9.39 -13.82 -6.36
C VAL A 72 -10.71 -14.36 -5.82
N ALA A 73 -11.34 -13.62 -4.93
CA ALA A 73 -12.68 -13.91 -4.45
C ALA A 73 -13.74 -13.76 -5.57
N PRO A 74 -14.96 -14.28 -5.37
CA PRO A 74 -16.07 -14.08 -6.30
C PRO A 74 -16.41 -12.60 -6.53
N ASP A 75 -17.01 -12.29 -7.68
CA ASP A 75 -17.25 -10.92 -8.13
C ASP A 75 -18.08 -10.07 -7.17
N ASN A 76 -19.09 -10.65 -6.51
CA ASN A 76 -19.89 -9.96 -5.50
C ASN A 76 -19.05 -9.58 -4.26
N VAL A 77 -18.17 -10.47 -3.80
CA VAL A 77 -17.22 -10.18 -2.71
C VAL A 77 -16.22 -9.11 -3.13
N ARG A 78 -15.71 -9.16 -4.37
CA ARG A 78 -14.80 -8.13 -4.90
C ARG A 78 -15.48 -6.76 -4.97
N ALA A 79 -16.74 -6.71 -5.40
CA ALA A 79 -17.55 -5.49 -5.43
C ALA A 79 -17.78 -4.92 -4.02
N ALA A 80 -18.13 -5.79 -3.07
CA ALA A 80 -18.27 -5.41 -1.66
C ALA A 80 -16.96 -4.86 -1.07
N LEU A 81 -15.84 -5.54 -1.29
CA LEU A 81 -14.51 -5.10 -0.86
C LEU A 81 -14.12 -3.75 -1.48
N ALA A 82 -14.46 -3.50 -2.73
CA ALA A 82 -14.25 -2.20 -3.35
C ALA A 82 -15.07 -1.10 -2.66
N HIS A 83 -16.32 -1.38 -2.30
CA HIS A 83 -17.15 -0.44 -1.55
C HIS A 83 -16.61 -0.17 -0.14
N ILE A 84 -16.19 -1.23 0.57
CA ILE A 84 -15.56 -1.16 1.90
C ILE A 84 -14.33 -0.25 1.84
N GLN A 85 -13.46 -0.48 0.86
CA GLN A 85 -12.27 0.33 0.62
C GLN A 85 -12.64 1.79 0.35
N GLN A 86 -13.51 2.06 -0.64
CA GLN A 86 -13.86 3.43 -1.07
C GLN A 86 -14.49 4.28 0.04
N ASN A 87 -15.22 3.65 0.96
CA ASN A 87 -15.89 4.34 2.07
C ASN A 87 -15.09 4.28 3.38
N ALA A 88 -13.87 3.75 3.34
CA ALA A 88 -13.00 3.61 4.51
C ALA A 88 -13.70 2.94 5.71
N LEU A 89 -14.49 1.88 5.46
CA LEU A 89 -15.24 1.20 6.53
C LEU A 89 -14.34 0.47 7.53
N THR A 90 -13.03 0.37 7.25
CA THR A 90 -12.00 -0.13 8.17
C THR A 90 -11.37 0.95 9.06
N ALA A 91 -11.79 2.21 8.92
CA ALA A 91 -11.33 3.31 9.78
C ALA A 91 -11.81 3.16 11.22
N ASN A 92 -12.91 2.44 11.46
CA ASN A 92 -13.38 2.05 12.78
C ASN A 92 -13.82 0.57 12.79
N GLU A 93 -13.74 -0.05 13.96
CA GLU A 93 -13.93 -1.50 14.09
C GLU A 93 -15.38 -1.94 13.98
N ALA A 94 -16.33 -1.08 14.37
CA ALA A 94 -17.75 -1.38 14.30
C ALA A 94 -18.22 -1.48 12.84
N ASP A 95 -17.83 -0.52 12.01
CA ASP A 95 -18.18 -0.51 10.59
C ASP A 95 -17.49 -1.66 9.84
N ALA A 96 -16.25 -1.99 10.22
CA ALA A 96 -15.54 -3.15 9.70
C ALA A 96 -16.27 -4.46 10.03
N LEU A 97 -16.81 -4.60 11.24
CA LEU A 97 -17.60 -5.76 11.64
C LEU A 97 -18.91 -5.86 10.85
N GLU A 98 -19.60 -4.75 10.65
CA GLU A 98 -20.83 -4.72 9.82
C GLU A 98 -20.53 -5.07 8.36
N ALA A 99 -19.40 -4.59 7.82
CA ALA A 99 -18.92 -4.98 6.51
C ALA A 99 -18.61 -6.48 6.43
N GLN A 100 -18.02 -7.07 7.47
CA GLN A 100 -17.76 -8.51 7.54
C GLN A 100 -19.05 -9.34 7.51
N TYR A 101 -20.10 -8.90 8.22
CA TYR A 101 -21.40 -9.59 8.18
C TYR A 101 -22.00 -9.57 6.78
N ALA A 102 -21.91 -8.43 6.07
CA ALA A 102 -22.32 -8.35 4.67
C ALA A 102 -21.54 -9.32 3.77
N LEU A 103 -20.22 -9.46 3.95
CA LEU A 103 -19.41 -10.42 3.19
C LEU A 103 -19.85 -11.88 3.43
N TRP A 104 -20.11 -12.27 4.68
CA TRP A 104 -20.58 -13.62 4.98
C TRP A 104 -21.97 -13.90 4.43
N GLU A 105 -22.85 -12.89 4.42
CA GLU A 105 -24.17 -12.97 3.80
C GLU A 105 -24.07 -13.13 2.27
N LEU A 106 -23.20 -12.38 1.59
CA LEU A 106 -22.93 -12.52 0.15
C LEU A 106 -22.41 -13.91 -0.23
N LEU A 107 -21.69 -14.55 0.69
CA LEU A 107 -21.17 -15.90 0.54
C LEU A 107 -22.18 -16.98 0.93
N ASN A 108 -23.41 -16.60 1.31
CA ASN A 108 -24.45 -17.50 1.82
C ASN A 108 -23.96 -18.40 2.96
N SER A 109 -23.11 -17.84 3.83
CA SER A 109 -22.48 -18.60 4.93
C SER A 109 -23.53 -19.03 5.96
N PRO A 110 -23.76 -20.35 6.17
CA PRO A 110 -24.76 -20.82 7.10
C PRO A 110 -24.49 -20.35 8.54
N ASN A 111 -25.53 -19.88 9.23
CA ASN A 111 -25.47 -19.40 10.62
C ASN A 111 -24.56 -18.17 10.83
N SER A 112 -24.11 -17.50 9.77
CA SER A 112 -23.47 -16.20 9.91
C SER A 112 -24.44 -15.16 10.46
N PRO A 113 -23.98 -14.18 11.25
CA PRO A 113 -24.82 -13.08 11.68
C PRO A 113 -25.43 -12.35 10.48
N PRO A 114 -26.72 -11.97 10.53
CA PRO A 114 -27.37 -11.29 9.42
C PRO A 114 -26.85 -9.85 9.28
N ALA A 115 -26.73 -9.38 8.04
CA ALA A 115 -26.25 -8.05 7.68
C ALA A 115 -27.34 -6.98 7.84
N THR A 116 -27.88 -6.76 9.04
CA THR A 116 -29.07 -5.91 9.23
C THR A 116 -28.82 -4.41 9.35
N SER A 117 -27.59 -3.98 9.62
CA SER A 117 -27.28 -2.55 9.78
C SER A 117 -27.32 -1.80 8.46
N SER A 118 -27.47 -0.47 8.50
CA SER A 118 -27.40 0.36 7.29
C SER A 118 -26.06 0.27 6.57
N ILE A 119 -24.96 0.02 7.31
CA ILE A 119 -23.62 -0.15 6.76
C ILE A 119 -23.53 -1.47 6.01
N ALA A 120 -23.94 -2.56 6.66
CA ALA A 120 -23.93 -3.87 6.05
C ALA A 120 -24.85 -3.93 4.82
N GLN A 121 -26.06 -3.34 4.91
CA GLN A 121 -26.97 -3.18 3.77
C GLN A 121 -26.39 -2.30 2.65
N GLY A 122 -25.62 -1.26 2.99
CA GLY A 122 -24.88 -0.46 2.02
C GLY A 122 -23.85 -1.28 1.25
N VAL A 123 -23.08 -2.13 1.94
CA VAL A 123 -22.14 -3.06 1.32
C VAL A 123 -22.86 -4.04 0.39
N LEU A 124 -23.96 -4.66 0.85
CA LEU A 124 -24.77 -5.58 0.04
C LEU A 124 -25.32 -4.92 -1.22
N ALA A 125 -25.87 -3.70 -1.10
CA ALA A 125 -26.46 -2.97 -2.22
C ALA A 125 -25.42 -2.58 -3.30
N ASN A 126 -24.15 -2.42 -2.91
CA ASN A 126 -23.06 -2.09 -3.82
C ASN A 126 -22.28 -3.31 -4.33
N ALA A 127 -22.60 -4.52 -3.86
CA ALA A 127 -21.94 -5.77 -4.22
C ALA A 127 -22.41 -6.34 -5.58
N THR A 128 -22.63 -5.48 -6.58
CA THR A 128 -23.28 -5.86 -7.84
C THR A 128 -22.31 -6.03 -9.00
N THR A 129 -21.33 -5.13 -9.12
CA THR A 129 -20.37 -5.10 -10.24
C THR A 129 -18.97 -5.17 -9.68
N ALA A 130 -18.22 -6.21 -10.07
CA ALA A 130 -16.82 -6.32 -9.70
C ALA A 130 -16.03 -5.08 -10.17
N PRO A 131 -15.04 -4.62 -9.39
CA PRO A 131 -14.20 -3.50 -9.80
C PRO A 131 -13.47 -3.83 -11.10
N ALA A 132 -13.37 -2.82 -11.97
CA ALA A 132 -12.63 -2.94 -13.22
C ALA A 132 -11.18 -3.35 -12.94
N THR A 133 -10.66 -4.25 -13.75
CA THR A 133 -9.27 -4.67 -13.69
C THR A 133 -8.37 -3.54 -14.16
N PRO A 134 -7.39 -3.08 -13.35
CA PRO A 134 -6.37 -2.14 -13.81
C PRO A 134 -5.60 -2.69 -15.02
N GLY A 135 -4.99 -1.80 -15.81
CA GLY A 135 -4.04 -2.22 -16.84
C GLY A 135 -2.81 -2.92 -16.24
N GLY A 136 -2.15 -3.75 -17.04
CA GLY A 136 -0.96 -4.52 -16.63
C GLY A 136 -1.28 -5.97 -16.27
N THR A 137 -0.31 -6.64 -15.64
CA THR A 137 -0.38 -8.04 -15.23
C THR A 137 -0.67 -8.13 -13.73
N SER A 138 -1.53 -9.07 -13.30
CA SER A 138 -1.73 -9.22 -11.85
C SER A 138 -0.46 -9.77 -11.19
N VAL A 139 -0.15 -9.35 -9.95
CA VAL A 139 1.02 -9.88 -9.22
C VAL A 139 0.98 -11.41 -9.07
N MET A 140 -0.21 -12.01 -9.03
CA MET A 140 -0.39 -13.46 -8.93
C MET A 140 -0.07 -14.15 -10.26
N GLU A 141 -0.50 -13.57 -11.39
CA GLU A 141 -0.17 -14.07 -12.72
C GLU A 141 1.34 -13.96 -12.99
N ALA A 142 1.95 -12.82 -12.66
CA ALA A 142 3.39 -12.64 -12.77
C ALA A 142 4.16 -13.65 -11.89
N ALA A 143 3.66 -13.97 -10.69
CA ALA A 143 4.27 -14.97 -9.82
C ALA A 143 4.16 -16.39 -10.39
N GLN A 144 3.02 -16.73 -11.00
CA GLN A 144 2.83 -18.00 -11.72
C GLN A 144 3.78 -18.12 -12.92
N GLN A 145 4.08 -17.00 -13.58
CA GLN A 145 5.05 -16.93 -14.69
C GLN A 145 6.51 -16.93 -14.20
N GLY A 146 6.76 -16.82 -12.89
CA GLY A 146 8.11 -16.75 -12.33
C GLY A 146 8.84 -15.42 -12.57
N THR A 147 8.13 -14.37 -12.99
CA THR A 147 8.69 -13.03 -13.25
C THR A 147 8.67 -12.14 -12.01
N VAL A 148 7.89 -12.51 -10.98
CA VAL A 148 7.98 -11.89 -9.66
C VAL A 148 8.05 -12.92 -8.54
N ARG A 149 8.66 -12.52 -7.43
CA ARG A 149 8.61 -13.22 -6.14
C ARG A 149 7.70 -12.44 -5.18
N MET A 150 6.89 -13.17 -4.42
CA MET A 150 5.96 -12.59 -3.44
C MET A 150 6.23 -13.13 -2.04
N GLN A 151 6.15 -12.27 -1.03
CA GLN A 151 6.31 -12.65 0.37
C GLN A 151 5.39 -11.84 1.28
N ILE A 152 4.74 -12.49 2.25
CA ILE A 152 4.07 -11.79 3.35
C ILE A 152 5.12 -11.50 4.42
N THR A 153 5.33 -10.23 4.73
CA THR A 153 6.32 -9.79 5.73
C THR A 153 5.70 -9.35 7.05
N ALA A 154 4.42 -9.01 7.05
CA ALA A 154 3.64 -8.74 8.26
C ALA A 154 2.20 -9.21 8.09
N TRP A 155 1.59 -9.66 9.18
CA TRP A 155 0.18 -10.00 9.26
C TRP A 155 -0.28 -9.92 10.71
N ASP A 156 -1.26 -9.06 10.99
CA ASP A 156 -1.80 -8.84 12.31
C ASP A 156 -3.33 -8.80 12.25
N PRO A 157 -4.03 -9.50 13.17
CA PRO A 157 -5.45 -9.26 13.35
C PRO A 157 -5.68 -7.82 13.85
N VAL A 158 -6.82 -7.24 13.48
CA VAL A 158 -7.21 -5.91 13.94
C VAL A 158 -8.54 -6.00 14.68
N GLY A 159 -8.68 -5.15 15.69
CA GLY A 159 -9.89 -4.97 16.48
C GLY A 159 -10.26 -6.11 17.41
N ASP A 160 -11.37 -5.90 18.11
CA ASP A 160 -11.86 -6.85 19.11
C ASP A 160 -12.31 -8.18 18.49
N LYS A 161 -12.17 -9.25 19.28
CA LYS A 161 -12.67 -10.57 18.91
C LYS A 161 -14.19 -10.61 18.99
N VAL A 162 -14.81 -11.26 18.02
CA VAL A 162 -16.25 -11.44 17.93
C VAL A 162 -16.61 -12.92 17.99
N ARG A 163 -17.86 -13.20 18.34
CA ARG A 163 -18.34 -14.58 18.41
C ARG A 163 -18.55 -15.14 17.00
N ILE A 164 -17.80 -16.20 16.67
CA ILE A 164 -17.94 -16.97 15.44
C ILE A 164 -18.36 -18.39 15.85
N LEU A 165 -19.64 -18.70 15.66
CA LEU A 165 -20.27 -19.94 16.15
C LEU A 165 -20.06 -20.15 17.67
N SER A 166 -19.26 -21.15 18.04
CA SER A 166 -18.92 -21.50 19.42
C SER A 166 -17.59 -20.88 19.89
N ALA A 167 -16.84 -20.22 19.02
CA ALA A 167 -15.56 -19.59 19.32
C ALA A 167 -15.66 -18.05 19.37
N THR A 168 -14.61 -17.40 19.88
CA THR A 168 -14.44 -15.95 19.85
C THR A 168 -13.11 -15.64 19.20
N ASP A 169 -13.13 -14.95 18.07
CA ASP A 169 -11.95 -14.76 17.22
C ASP A 169 -12.02 -13.45 16.43
N HIS A 170 -10.91 -13.09 15.77
CA HIS A 170 -10.86 -11.94 14.87
C HIS A 170 -11.55 -12.25 13.54
N PHE A 171 -11.81 -11.21 12.77
CA PHE A 171 -12.51 -11.30 11.49
C PHE A 171 -11.87 -10.48 10.37
N PHE A 172 -11.00 -9.55 10.72
CA PHE A 172 -10.23 -8.78 9.75
C PHE A 172 -8.80 -8.58 10.22
N GLY A 173 -7.90 -8.36 9.27
CA GLY A 173 -6.49 -8.16 9.54
C GLY A 173 -5.85 -7.21 8.56
N ARG A 174 -4.66 -6.76 8.94
CA ARG A 174 -3.76 -5.95 8.14
C ARG A 174 -2.47 -6.72 7.89
N GLY A 175 -1.88 -6.54 6.73
CA GLY A 175 -0.61 -7.17 6.42
C GLY A 175 0.22 -6.36 5.45
N THR A 176 1.42 -6.88 5.21
CA THR A 176 2.36 -6.34 4.23
C THR A 176 2.77 -7.44 3.27
N LEU A 177 2.59 -7.17 1.98
CA LEU A 177 3.01 -8.01 0.87
C LEU A 177 4.18 -7.34 0.16
N GLU A 178 5.32 -8.01 0.11
CA GLU A 178 6.46 -7.61 -0.70
C GLU A 178 6.46 -8.34 -2.03
N ILE A 179 6.69 -7.57 -3.10
CA ILE A 179 6.84 -8.03 -4.47
C ILE A 179 8.23 -7.65 -4.96
N GLU A 180 8.92 -8.58 -5.60
CA GLU A 180 10.20 -8.34 -6.25
C GLU A 180 10.10 -8.75 -7.72
N ASN A 181 10.52 -7.89 -8.63
CA ASN A 181 10.70 -8.24 -10.04
C ASN A 181 11.98 -9.05 -10.21
N THR A 182 11.83 -10.34 -10.47
CA THR A 182 12.94 -11.28 -10.67
C THR A 182 13.30 -11.47 -12.15
N SER A 183 12.65 -10.74 -13.05
CA SER A 183 12.92 -10.76 -14.49
C SER A 183 13.92 -9.68 -14.90
N ASP A 184 14.35 -9.73 -16.16
CA ASP A 184 15.16 -8.69 -16.82
C ASP A 184 14.32 -7.65 -17.57
N GLN A 185 12.99 -7.73 -17.46
CA GLN A 185 12.05 -6.81 -18.11
C GLN A 185 11.40 -5.89 -17.09
N MET A 186 11.00 -4.70 -17.56
CA MET A 186 10.10 -3.83 -16.80
C MET A 186 8.70 -4.45 -16.77
N LEU A 187 8.05 -4.47 -15.60
CA LEU A 187 6.73 -5.07 -15.41
C LEU A 187 5.73 -4.03 -14.92
N ASP A 188 4.61 -3.89 -15.62
CA ASP A 188 3.44 -3.15 -15.14
C ASP A 188 2.51 -4.11 -14.40
N LEU A 189 2.35 -3.90 -13.10
CA LEU A 189 1.73 -4.83 -12.17
C LEU A 189 0.55 -4.21 -11.44
N TYR A 190 -0.37 -5.04 -10.95
CA TYR A 190 -1.39 -4.63 -9.99
C TYR A 190 -1.76 -5.77 -9.02
N LEU A 191 -2.21 -5.41 -7.82
CA LEU A 191 -2.85 -6.34 -6.87
C LEU A 191 -4.37 -6.14 -6.94
N PRO A 192 -5.18 -7.11 -7.40
CA PRO A 192 -6.62 -6.92 -7.51
C PRO A 192 -7.31 -6.77 -6.16
N ILE A 193 -8.40 -5.99 -6.16
CA ILE A 193 -9.39 -6.03 -5.08
C ILE A 193 -10.01 -7.44 -5.04
N GLY A 194 -10.03 -7.99 -3.83
CA GLY A 194 -10.43 -9.34 -3.52
C GLY A 194 -9.35 -10.38 -3.77
N ALA A 195 -8.07 -10.01 -3.78
CA ALA A 195 -6.98 -10.97 -3.72
C ALA A 195 -7.20 -11.93 -2.55
N ALA A 196 -7.16 -13.24 -2.80
CA ALA A 196 -7.40 -14.29 -1.82
C ALA A 196 -6.06 -14.76 -1.25
N PHE A 197 -5.91 -14.65 0.08
CA PHE A 197 -4.73 -15.01 0.84
C PHE A 197 -5.06 -16.27 1.67
N PRO A 198 -4.59 -17.46 1.23
CA PRO A 198 -4.81 -18.69 1.97
C PRO A 198 -4.10 -18.64 3.32
N ALA A 199 -4.68 -19.28 4.32
CA ALA A 199 -3.96 -19.51 5.56
C ALA A 199 -2.76 -20.44 5.38
N GLN A 200 -1.81 -20.37 6.32
CA GLN A 200 -0.69 -21.32 6.32
C GLN A 200 -1.11 -22.74 6.73
N GLU A 201 -2.12 -22.88 7.59
CA GLU A 201 -2.67 -24.16 8.07
C GLU A 201 -4.15 -24.29 7.69
N MET A 202 -4.61 -25.51 7.39
CA MET A 202 -5.98 -25.79 6.89
C MET A 202 -7.12 -25.53 7.89
N ARG A 203 -6.82 -25.33 9.18
CA ARG A 203 -7.85 -25.04 10.21
C ARG A 203 -8.27 -23.57 10.25
N PHE A 204 -7.52 -22.74 9.53
CA PHE A 204 -7.72 -21.30 9.45
C PHE A 204 -8.29 -20.96 8.08
N GLN A 205 -9.16 -19.96 8.06
CA GLN A 205 -9.79 -19.55 6.81
C GLN A 205 -8.86 -18.78 5.88
N THR A 206 -9.18 -18.89 4.59
CA THR A 206 -8.77 -17.90 3.60
C THR A 206 -9.35 -16.53 3.94
N VAL A 207 -8.55 -15.48 3.76
CA VAL A 207 -9.01 -14.09 3.80
C VAL A 207 -8.95 -13.47 2.41
N SER A 208 -9.83 -12.51 2.13
CA SER A 208 -9.81 -11.76 0.87
C SER A 208 -9.72 -10.26 1.14
N GLY A 209 -8.88 -9.58 0.38
CA GLY A 209 -8.49 -8.22 0.70
C GLY A 209 -8.18 -7.33 -0.49
N TYR A 210 -7.74 -6.12 -0.17
CA TYR A 210 -7.38 -5.08 -1.13
C TYR A 210 -6.13 -4.31 -0.67
N PRO A 211 -5.37 -3.70 -1.60
CA PRO A 211 -4.24 -2.85 -1.24
C PRO A 211 -4.72 -1.54 -0.62
N THR A 212 -4.06 -1.06 0.43
CA THR A 212 -4.30 0.25 1.06
C THR A 212 -3.19 1.25 0.76
N SER A 213 -1.98 0.77 0.48
CA SER A 213 -0.83 1.59 0.08
C SER A 213 0.14 0.76 -0.73
N ILE A 214 0.81 1.38 -1.70
CA ILE A 214 1.84 0.76 -2.54
C ILE A 214 3.04 1.70 -2.56
N VAL A 215 4.21 1.19 -2.17
CA VAL A 215 5.49 1.91 -2.22
C VAL A 215 6.43 1.14 -3.13
N VAL A 216 6.86 1.77 -4.23
CA VAL A 216 7.80 1.20 -5.20
C VAL A 216 9.21 1.68 -4.91
N ASN A 217 10.17 0.76 -4.98
CA ASN A 217 11.59 1.02 -4.87
C ASN A 217 12.32 0.32 -6.03
N ASN A 218 12.62 1.08 -7.09
CA ASN A 218 13.37 0.61 -8.24
C ASN A 218 14.88 0.92 -8.06
N PRO A 219 15.78 0.02 -8.48
CA PRO A 219 17.20 0.28 -8.41
C PRO A 219 17.59 1.46 -9.31
N ASN A 220 18.52 2.28 -8.84
CA ASN A 220 19.13 3.29 -9.70
C ASN A 220 20.00 2.59 -10.75
N LEU A 221 19.50 2.45 -11.98
CA LEU A 221 20.28 1.90 -13.08
C LEU A 221 21.47 2.84 -13.39
N PRO A 222 22.69 2.30 -13.57
CA PRO A 222 23.85 3.12 -13.95
C PRO A 222 23.59 3.83 -15.29
N GLY A 223 23.54 5.16 -15.27
CA GLY A 223 23.45 5.99 -16.49
C GLY A 223 22.12 6.71 -16.74
N THR A 224 21.11 6.54 -15.88
CA THR A 224 19.81 7.26 -15.99
C THR A 224 19.69 8.49 -15.08
N ASN A 225 20.72 8.81 -14.29
CA ASN A 225 20.77 10.08 -13.56
C ASN A 225 20.89 11.24 -14.56
N THR A 226 19.75 11.85 -14.87
CA THR A 226 19.60 13.08 -15.67
C THR A 226 20.15 14.33 -14.97
N ASP A 227 20.78 14.19 -13.80
CA ASP A 227 21.37 15.29 -13.02
C ASP A 227 22.77 15.74 -13.49
N THR A 228 23.33 15.11 -14.52
CA THR A 228 24.42 15.74 -15.27
C THR A 228 23.84 16.42 -16.51
N PRO A 229 23.81 17.77 -16.60
CA PRO A 229 23.63 18.43 -17.88
C PRO A 229 24.83 18.04 -18.75
N LEU A 230 24.66 17.01 -19.57
CA LEU A 230 25.64 16.67 -20.59
C LEU A 230 25.74 17.90 -21.51
N PRO A 231 26.95 18.46 -21.72
CA PRO A 231 27.14 19.52 -22.69
C PRO A 231 27.08 18.88 -24.08
N VAL A 232 25.86 18.65 -24.58
CA VAL A 232 25.58 18.14 -25.94
C VAL A 232 26.17 19.07 -27.03
N ILE A 233 26.61 20.27 -26.66
CA ILE A 233 27.23 21.24 -27.56
C ILE A 233 28.73 20.93 -27.83
N GLY A 234 29.41 20.13 -26.99
CA GLY A 234 30.85 19.89 -27.16
C GLY A 234 31.23 18.93 -28.29
N LEU A 235 30.43 17.88 -28.55
CA LEU A 235 30.81 16.80 -29.47
C LEU A 235 30.56 17.14 -30.96
N LEU A 236 29.63 18.05 -31.24
CA LEU A 236 29.35 18.53 -32.61
C LEU A 236 30.40 19.55 -33.11
N VAL A 237 31.05 20.29 -32.21
CA VAL A 237 32.08 21.28 -32.60
C VAL A 237 33.41 20.60 -32.96
N VAL A 238 33.78 19.51 -32.27
CA VAL A 238 35.04 18.80 -32.55
C VAL A 238 34.97 18.03 -33.88
N THR A 239 33.81 17.46 -34.24
CA THR A 239 33.63 16.78 -35.54
C THR A 239 33.54 17.77 -36.71
N ALA A 240 32.95 18.95 -36.53
CA ALA A 240 32.91 19.99 -37.56
C ALA A 240 34.30 20.61 -37.86
N LEU A 241 35.15 20.81 -36.84
CA LEU A 241 36.52 21.31 -37.03
C LEU A 241 37.45 20.28 -37.71
N SER A 242 37.20 18.99 -37.48
CA SER A 242 37.97 17.91 -38.12
C SER A 242 37.71 17.84 -39.64
N LEU A 243 36.47 18.06 -40.06
CA LEU A 243 36.08 18.05 -41.47
C LEU A 243 36.57 19.29 -42.24
N LEU A 244 36.62 20.46 -41.59
CA LEU A 244 37.16 21.69 -42.20
C LEU A 244 38.69 21.64 -42.36
N GLY A 245 39.42 21.00 -41.44
CA GLY A 245 40.87 20.81 -41.54
C GLY A 245 41.27 19.89 -42.70
N MET A 246 40.51 18.82 -42.95
CA MET A 246 40.80 17.84 -44.00
C MET A 246 40.56 18.41 -45.42
N GLY A 247 39.56 19.30 -45.57
CA GLY A 247 39.30 19.99 -46.82
C GLY A 247 40.40 21.00 -47.22
N TYR A 248 41.05 21.65 -46.25
CA TYR A 248 42.11 22.63 -46.53
C TYR A 248 43.42 21.95 -47.00
N LEU A 249 43.74 20.77 -46.48
CA LEU A 249 44.94 20.02 -46.87
C LEU A 249 44.84 19.43 -48.29
N LEU A 250 43.65 18.96 -48.70
CA LEU A 250 43.44 18.43 -50.05
C LEU A 250 43.54 19.50 -51.14
N ARG A 251 43.19 20.76 -50.84
CA ARG A 251 43.25 21.87 -51.81
C ARG A 251 44.68 22.37 -52.08
N ARG A 252 45.63 22.08 -51.18
CA ARG A 252 47.03 22.53 -51.29
C ARG A 252 47.94 21.56 -52.07
N VAL A 253 47.50 20.32 -52.26
CA VAL A 253 48.27 19.28 -52.97
C VAL A 253 47.86 19.20 -54.45
N ALA A 254 46.74 19.82 -54.83
CA ALA A 254 46.16 19.76 -56.18
C ALA A 254 46.39 21.01 -57.04
N GLY A 255 47.27 21.94 -56.64
CA GLY A 255 47.68 23.11 -57.41
C GLY A 255 49.17 23.34 -57.30
#